data_AF-A0A3N5NDH8-F1
#
_entry.id   AF-A0A3N5NDH8-F1
#
_cell.length_a   1.000
_cell.length_b   1.000
_cell.length_c   1.000
_cell.angle_alpha   90.00
_cell.angle_beta   90.00
_cell.angle_gamma   90.00
#
_symmetry.space_group_name_H-M   'P 1'
#
loop_
_entity.id
_entity.type
_entity.pdbx_description
1 polymer ?
#
loop_
_entity_poly.entity_id
_entity_poly.type
_entity_poly.pdbx_seq_one_letter_code
_entity_poly.pdbx_strand_id
1 'polypeptide(L)'
;PTATDMEEGQERAVAWGRPRQERGSRMLDFAKMVPMGVLPSPRHYARAVLFLATDDAEMITGFDLRVDAGAIAKYWPWIPSA
;
A
#
# COMPACT_ATOMS: atom_id res chain seq x y z
N PRO A 1 -4.95 -2.73 -8.89
CA PRO A 1 -3.80 -3.47 -8.33
C PRO A 1 -2.85 -2.49 -7.62
N THR A 2 -2.53 -2.75 -6.35
CA THR A 2 -1.62 -1.90 -5.55
C THR A 2 -0.43 -2.76 -5.11
N ALA A 3 0.79 -2.27 -5.35
CA ALA A 3 1.98 -2.86 -4.76
C ALA A 3 2.09 -2.40 -3.30
N THR A 4 2.11 -3.35 -2.37
CA THR A 4 2.21 -3.10 -0.94
C THR A 4 3.66 -3.25 -0.48
N ASP A 5 4.10 -2.38 0.43
CA ASP A 5 5.35 -2.62 1.15
C ASP A 5 5.20 -3.82 2.09
N MET A 6 6.08 -4.80 1.92
CA MET A 6 6.05 -6.05 2.65
C MET A 6 6.84 -5.99 3.95
N GLU A 7 7.65 -4.96 4.19
CA GLU A 7 8.55 -4.89 5.36
C GLU A 7 7.81 -5.05 6.68
N GLU A 8 6.84 -4.18 6.95
CA GLU A 8 6.01 -4.24 8.16
C GLU A 8 5.29 -5.60 8.29
N GLY A 9 4.78 -6.14 7.19
CA GLY A 9 4.09 -7.43 7.20
C GLY A 9 5.02 -8.57 7.58
N GLN A 10 6.24 -8.56 7.07
CA GLN A 10 7.25 -9.56 7.39
C GLN A 10 7.76 -9.43 8.83
N GLU A 11 7.96 -8.22 9.35
CA GLU A 11 8.33 -7.98 10.75
C GLU A 11 7.28 -8.55 11.70
N ARG A 12 6.00 -8.25 11.45
CA ARG A 12 4.88 -8.79 12.24
C ARG A 12 4.78 -10.30 12.15
N ALA A 13 4.99 -10.87 10.96
CA ALA A 13 4.99 -12.33 10.78
C ALA A 13 6.08 -12.99 11.63
N VAL A 14 7.29 -12.43 11.66
CA VAL A 14 8.39 -12.91 12.52
C VAL A 14 8.02 -12.80 14.00
N ALA A 15 7.43 -11.67 14.42
CA ALA A 15 6.94 -11.51 15.79
C ALA A 15 5.88 -12.54 16.19
N TRP A 16 5.12 -13.07 15.23
CA TRP A 16 4.16 -14.17 15.42
C TRP A 16 4.79 -15.57 15.28
N GLY A 17 6.11 -15.69 15.24
CA GLY A 17 6.82 -16.96 15.12
C GLY A 17 6.78 -17.58 13.72
N ARG A 18 6.42 -16.82 12.67
CA ARG A 18 6.51 -17.28 11.29
C ARG A 18 7.94 -17.07 10.75
N PRO A 19 8.46 -17.99 9.92
CA PRO A 19 9.76 -17.79 9.30
C PRO A 19 9.72 -16.56 8.39
N ARG A 20 10.81 -15.79 8.38
CA ARG A 20 10.94 -14.65 7.46
C ARG A 20 11.01 -15.17 6.03
N GLN A 21 10.12 -14.67 5.18
CA GLN A 21 10.15 -14.96 3.75
C GLN A 21 11.27 -14.14 3.10
N GLU A 22 12.10 -14.81 2.30
CA GLU A 22 13.11 -14.11 1.50
C GLU A 22 12.42 -13.20 0.46
N ARG A 23 12.93 -11.98 0.29
CA ARG A 23 12.49 -11.12 -0.80
C ARG A 23 13.02 -11.71 -2.10
N GLY A 24 12.16 -12.35 -2.88
CA GLY A 24 12.47 -12.68 -4.27
C GLY A 24 12.82 -11.40 -5.06
N SER A 25 13.61 -11.55 -6.12
CA SER A 25 13.94 -10.42 -7.00
C SER A 25 12.65 -9.83 -7.59
N ARG A 26 12.33 -8.58 -7.24
CA ARG A 26 11.26 -7.85 -7.90
C ARG A 26 11.79 -7.38 -9.25
N MET A 27 11.15 -7.80 -10.35
CA MET A 27 11.49 -7.30 -11.69
C MET A 27 11.31 -5.78 -11.82
N LEU A 28 10.50 -5.16 -10.96
CA LEU A 28 10.12 -3.75 -11.02
C LEU A 28 10.27 -3.06 -9.66
N ASP A 29 10.78 -1.82 -9.68
CA ASP A 29 10.87 -0.92 -8.52
C ASP A 29 9.58 -0.09 -8.40
N PHE A 30 8.54 -0.69 -7.82
CA PHE A 30 7.20 -0.08 -7.74
C PHE A 30 7.17 1.25 -6.97
N ALA A 31 8.12 1.49 -6.05
CA ALA A 31 8.17 2.74 -5.30
C ALA A 31 8.40 3.95 -6.22
N LYS A 32 9.27 3.80 -7.24
CA LYS A 32 9.49 4.82 -8.28
C LYS A 32 8.32 4.98 -9.25
N MET A 33 7.40 4.03 -9.26
CA MET A 33 6.29 3.99 -10.20
C MET A 33 5.00 4.58 -9.61
N VAL A 34 4.97 4.98 -8.34
CA VAL A 34 3.82 5.65 -7.72
C VAL A 34 4.13 7.13 -7.47
N PRO A 35 3.15 8.04 -7.62
CA PRO A 35 3.36 9.48 -7.42
C PRO A 35 4.01 9.87 -6.08
N MET A 36 3.68 9.20 -4.98
CA MET A 36 4.26 9.53 -3.68
C MET A 36 5.71 9.03 -3.50
N GLY A 37 6.26 8.25 -4.43
CA GLY A 37 7.61 7.68 -4.33
C GLY A 37 7.77 6.60 -3.25
N VAL A 38 6.68 6.24 -2.56
CA VAL A 38 6.66 5.29 -1.44
C VAL A 38 5.45 4.37 -1.57
N LEU A 39 5.62 3.09 -1.24
CA LEU A 39 4.52 2.13 -1.27
C LEU A 39 3.72 2.18 0.04
N PRO A 40 2.40 2.02 -0.01
CA PRO A 40 1.60 1.84 1.20
C PRO A 40 2.00 0.53 1.90
N SER A 41 2.22 0.59 3.20
CA SER A 41 2.35 -0.58 4.09
C SER A 41 1.00 -1.01 4.69
N PRO A 42 0.88 -2.21 5.30
CA PRO A 42 -0.34 -2.69 5.95
C PRO A 42 -1.03 -1.68 6.88
N ARG A 43 -0.27 -0.90 7.67
CA ARG A 43 -0.87 0.10 8.58
C ARG A 43 -1.66 1.19 7.86
N HIS A 44 -1.32 1.53 6.61
CA HIS A 44 -1.99 2.59 5.88
C HIS A 44 -3.41 2.17 5.51
N TYR A 45 -3.59 0.92 5.08
CA TYR A 45 -4.92 0.34 4.88
C TYR A 45 -5.72 0.30 6.18
N ALA A 46 -5.09 -0.15 7.27
CA ALA A 46 -5.75 -0.22 8.57
C ALA A 46 -6.20 1.16 9.08
N ARG A 47 -5.38 2.20 8.90
CA ARG A 47 -5.74 3.58 9.26
C ARG A 47 -6.87 4.14 8.41
N ALA A 48 -6.91 3.83 7.12
CA ALA A 48 -8.02 4.23 6.25
C ALA A 48 -9.33 3.57 6.66
N VAL A 49 -9.29 2.27 6.98
CA VAL A 49 -10.47 1.55 7.53
C VAL A 49 -10.88 2.13 8.88
N LEU A 50 -9.93 2.42 9.77
CA LEU A 50 -10.22 3.05 11.05
C LEU A 50 -10.92 4.39 10.88
N PHE A 51 -10.46 5.25 9.97
CA PHE A 51 -11.13 6.50 9.63
C PHE A 51 -12.56 6.28 9.15
N LEU A 52 -12.79 5.35 8.22
CA LEU A 52 -14.13 5.05 7.73
C LEU A 52 -15.06 4.47 8.80
N ALA A 53 -14.51 3.98 9.92
CA ALA A 53 -15.26 3.44 11.04
C ALA A 53 -15.57 4.49 12.13
N THR A 54 -15.12 5.74 11.99
CA THR A 54 -15.41 6.82 12.95
C THR A 54 -16.71 7.55 12.61
N ASP A 55 -17.25 8.27 13.60
CA ASP A 55 -18.43 9.12 13.42
C ASP A 55 -18.16 10.26 12.42
N ASP A 56 -16.90 10.71 12.28
CA ASP A 56 -16.50 11.73 11.30
C ASP A 56 -16.76 11.31 9.84
N ALA A 57 -16.91 10.00 9.59
CA ALA A 57 -17.19 9.44 8.27
C ALA A 57 -18.68 9.10 8.05
N GLU A 58 -19.60 9.56 8.90
CA GLU A 58 -21.02 9.14 8.87
C GLU A 58 -21.72 9.36 7.50
N MET A 59 -21.30 10.36 6.73
CA MET A 59 -21.85 10.66 5.39
C MET A 59 -21.01 10.10 4.23
N ILE A 60 -19.95 9.34 4.51
CA ILE A 60 -19.00 8.83 3.53
C ILE A 60 -19.34 7.35 3.22
N THR A 61 -20.09 7.12 2.14
CA THR A 61 -20.55 5.77 1.75
C THR A 61 -20.65 5.58 0.24
N GLY A 62 -20.73 4.33 -0.23
CA GLY A 62 -20.98 3.98 -1.64
C GLY A 62 -19.82 4.21 -2.60
N PHE A 63 -18.56 4.21 -2.13
CA PHE A 63 -17.39 4.48 -2.96
C PHE A 63 -16.18 3.60 -2.59
N ASP A 64 -15.19 3.56 -3.49
CA ASP A 64 -13.90 2.94 -3.26
C ASP A 64 -12.89 3.97 -2.73
N LEU A 65 -12.48 3.85 -1.46
CA LEU A 65 -11.34 4.63 -0.94
C LEU A 65 -10.02 4.02 -1.42
N ARG A 66 -9.29 4.74 -2.28
CA ARG A 66 -7.98 4.29 -2.77
C ARG A 66 -6.86 4.66 -1.81
N VAL A 67 -6.11 3.64 -1.39
CA VAL A 67 -4.92 3.76 -0.53
C VAL A 67 -3.72 3.18 -1.31
N ASP A 68 -3.35 3.82 -2.41
CA ASP A 68 -2.43 3.24 -3.40
C ASP A 68 -1.24 4.13 -3.74
N ALA A 69 -0.98 5.17 -2.92
CA ALA A 69 0.04 6.17 -3.17
C ALA A 69 -0.08 6.90 -4.53
N GLY A 70 -1.30 6.93 -5.10
CA GLY A 70 -1.60 7.54 -6.39
C GLY A 70 -1.35 6.62 -7.59
N ALA A 71 -1.17 5.30 -7.36
CA ALA A 71 -0.89 4.35 -8.44
C ALA A 71 -1.93 4.41 -9.57
N ILE A 72 -3.22 4.52 -9.26
CA ILE A 72 -4.28 4.58 -10.28
C ILE A 72 -4.48 5.96 -10.91
N ALA A 73 -3.89 7.01 -10.34
CA ALA A 73 -3.99 8.38 -10.90
C ALA A 73 -3.14 8.57 -12.17
N LYS A 74 -2.31 7.58 -12.53
CA LYS A 74 -1.53 7.57 -13.78
C LYS A 74 -1.43 6.15 -14.35
N TYR A 75 -0.84 6.01 -15.54
CA TYR A 75 -0.48 4.68 -16.04
C TYR A 75 0.59 4.07 -15.11
N TRP A 76 0.22 3.03 -14.38
CA TRP A 76 0.94 2.61 -13.18
C TRP A 76 2.35 1.98 -13.40
N PRO A 77 2.74 1.43 -14.57
CA PRO A 77 4.14 1.09 -14.84
C PRO A 77 4.94 2.23 -15.49
N TRP A 78 4.34 3.39 -15.76
CA TRP A 78 5.03 4.49 -16.45
C TRP A 78 5.91 5.29 -15.51
N ILE A 79 7.18 5.45 -15.86
CA ILE A 79 8.12 6.35 -15.19
C ILE A 79 8.38 7.52 -16.16
N PRO A 80 7.99 8.77 -15.81
CA PRO A 80 8.35 9.91 -16.65
C PRO A 80 9.87 9.99 -16.81
N SER A 81 10.34 10.05 -18.05
CA SER A 81 11.75 10.26 -18.40
C SER A 81 12.73 9.15 -17.99
N ALA A 82 12.25 7.92 -17.74
CA ALA A 82 13.10 6.74 -17.60
C ALA A 82 13.65 6.23 -18.93
#